data_AF-A0A131XP39-F1
#
_entry.id   AF-A0A131XP39-F1
#
_cell.length_a   1.000
_cell.length_b   1.000
_cell.length_c   1.000
_cell.angle_alpha   90.00
_cell.angle_beta   90.00
_cell.angle_gamma   90.00
#
_symmetry.space_group_name_H-M   'P 1'
#
loop_
_entity.id
_entity.type
_entity.pdbx_description
1 polymer ?
#
loop_
_entity_poly.entity_id
_entity_poly.type
_entity_poly.pdbx_seq_one_letter_code
_entity_poly.pdbx_strand_id
1 'polypeptide(L)'
;LLRSFCVSAYSKGVGKHTGTHEIILTKQRAQDLIVRLKPEEKKILMEELAAHAEEIERHGKATTPTGEQLRMMAIHNALPFVGFGFLDNFIMIVAGDYIDTTIGIGLGISTMAAAGLGNAISDAAGIGSAWYVEKLAVKIGVQSPNLSPAQLEMAATRWSANIGRAVGVFLGCILGMFPLLFLSSKEDMKQRTEAQQSQDLASSAS
;
A
#
# COMPACT_ATOMS: atom_id res chain seq x y z
N LEU A 1 -14.30 9.56 -35.70
CA LEU A 1 -13.35 10.65 -35.35
C LEU A 1 -13.38 10.84 -33.84
N LEU A 2 -12.61 9.98 -33.16
CA LEU A 2 -12.43 9.93 -31.71
C LEU A 2 -11.61 11.16 -31.27
N ARG A 3 -12.19 12.05 -30.46
CA ARG A 3 -11.41 13.05 -29.72
C ARG A 3 -11.11 12.48 -28.34
N SER A 4 -9.88 12.02 -28.20
CA SER A 4 -9.25 11.51 -27.00
C SER A 4 -9.42 12.48 -25.83
N PHE A 5 -10.07 12.02 -24.76
CA PHE A 5 -10.02 12.65 -23.44
C PHE A 5 -8.64 12.37 -22.85
N CYS A 6 -7.66 13.21 -23.19
CA CYS A 6 -6.35 13.18 -22.54
C CYS A 6 -6.39 14.13 -21.34
N VAL A 7 -6.87 13.62 -20.20
CA VAL A 7 -6.57 14.25 -18.91
C VAL A 7 -5.13 13.85 -18.59
N SER A 8 -4.20 14.76 -18.87
CA SER A 8 -2.78 14.61 -18.55
C SER A 8 -2.61 14.49 -17.04
N ALA A 9 -2.62 13.26 -16.53
CA ALA A 9 -2.16 12.91 -15.21
C ALA A 9 -0.63 12.82 -15.24
N TYR A 10 0.09 13.86 -14.81
CA TYR A 10 1.22 13.73 -13.88
C TYR A 10 1.86 15.08 -13.50
N SER A 11 2.38 15.09 -12.26
CA SER A 11 3.48 15.93 -11.78
C SER A 11 3.13 17.33 -11.25
N LYS A 12 2.75 17.38 -9.96
CA LYS A 12 3.53 18.10 -8.94
C LYS A 12 2.97 17.85 -7.54
N GLY A 13 3.74 17.11 -6.75
CA GLY A 13 3.86 17.30 -5.29
C GLY A 13 2.70 16.82 -4.43
N VAL A 14 3.02 15.88 -3.54
CA VAL A 14 2.31 15.67 -2.27
C VAL A 14 2.39 16.99 -1.48
N GLY A 15 1.45 17.90 -1.75
CA GLY A 15 1.25 19.10 -0.96
C GLY A 15 0.52 18.71 0.32
N LYS A 16 1.13 19.02 1.47
CA LYS A 16 0.49 18.91 2.78
C LYS A 16 -0.85 19.67 2.72
N HIS A 17 -1.98 18.96 2.68
CA HIS A 17 -3.30 19.57 2.81
C HIS A 17 -3.54 19.94 4.28
N THR A 18 -2.89 21.01 4.72
CA THR A 18 -3.32 21.82 5.85
C THR A 18 -4.68 22.43 5.53
N GLY A 19 -5.74 21.86 6.11
CA GLY A 19 -6.97 22.52 6.62
C GLY A 19 -7.67 23.67 5.87
N THR A 20 -7.30 24.00 4.64
CA THR A 20 -7.83 25.13 3.88
C THR A 20 -8.33 24.58 2.56
N HIS A 21 -9.63 24.69 2.30
CA HIS A 21 -10.25 24.37 1.02
C HIS A 21 -9.57 25.20 -0.08
N GLU A 22 -8.60 24.61 -0.80
CA GLU A 22 -8.08 25.21 -2.02
C GLU A 22 -9.21 25.15 -3.05
N ILE A 23 -9.72 26.31 -3.45
CA ILE A 23 -10.81 26.38 -4.43
C ILE A 23 -10.23 25.96 -5.80
N ILE A 24 -10.39 24.68 -6.14
CA ILE A 24 -9.90 24.09 -7.40
C ILE A 24 -10.54 24.79 -8.62
N LEU A 25 -11.80 25.22 -8.48
CA LEU A 25 -12.60 25.87 -9.51
C LEU A 25 -12.73 27.39 -9.27
N THR A 26 -11.79 28.17 -9.81
CA THR A 26 -11.87 29.64 -9.77
C THR A 26 -12.95 30.17 -10.72
N LYS A 27 -13.44 31.40 -10.49
CA LYS A 27 -14.46 32.05 -11.34
C LYS A 27 -14.10 32.02 -12.83
N GLN A 28 -12.83 32.24 -13.16
CA GLN A 28 -12.33 32.20 -14.54
C GLN A 28 -12.37 30.79 -15.14
N ARG A 29 -11.98 29.76 -14.38
CA ARG A 29 -12.04 28.35 -14.83
C ARG A 29 -13.48 27.87 -14.99
N ALA A 30 -14.38 28.30 -14.11
CA ALA A 30 -15.81 28.02 -14.23
C ALA A 30 -16.39 28.64 -15.51
N GLN A 31 -16.03 29.89 -15.81
CA GLN A 31 -16.47 30.56 -17.04
C GLN A 31 -15.96 29.85 -18.30
N ASP A 32 -14.67 29.46 -18.34
CA ASP A 32 -14.11 28.69 -19.47
C ASP A 32 -14.84 27.34 -19.64
N LEU A 33 -15.08 26.63 -18.53
CA LEU A 33 -15.81 25.37 -18.54
C LEU A 33 -17.24 25.55 -19.10
N ILE A 34 -17.97 26.57 -18.63
CA ILE A 34 -19.34 26.88 -19.08
C ILE A 34 -19.37 27.23 -20.58
N VAL A 35 -18.35 27.89 -21.11
CA VAL A 35 -18.29 28.19 -22.55
C VAL A 35 -18.08 26.92 -23.38
N ARG A 36 -17.32 25.95 -22.87
CA ARG A 36 -16.96 24.71 -23.59
C ARG A 36 -18.05 23.64 -23.54
N LEU A 37 -18.95 23.70 -22.55
CA LEU A 37 -20.11 22.81 -22.44
C LEU A 37 -21.18 23.11 -23.50
N LYS A 38 -21.80 22.07 -24.05
CA LYS A 38 -22.98 22.19 -24.93
C LYS A 38 -24.24 22.52 -24.13
N PRO A 39 -25.29 23.07 -24.77
CA PRO A 39 -26.55 23.39 -24.09
C PRO A 39 -27.16 22.22 -23.30
N GLU A 40 -27.06 21.00 -23.84
CA GLU A 40 -27.57 19.77 -23.20
C GLU A 40 -26.73 19.37 -21.98
N GLU A 41 -25.40 19.48 -22.09
CA GLU A 41 -24.46 19.17 -21.00
C GLU A 41 -24.59 20.17 -19.85
N LYS A 42 -24.87 21.45 -20.16
CA LYS A 42 -25.19 22.46 -19.14
C LYS A 42 -26.45 22.10 -18.35
N LYS A 43 -27.48 21.62 -19.05
CA LYS A 43 -28.74 21.22 -18.41
C LYS A 43 -28.51 20.07 -17.43
N ILE A 44 -27.79 19.02 -17.86
CA ILE A 44 -27.44 17.88 -17.01
C ILE A 44 -26.61 18.33 -15.81
N LEU A 45 -25.59 19.16 -16.03
CA LEU A 45 -24.73 19.64 -14.95
C LEU A 45 -25.51 20.46 -13.92
N MET A 46 -26.42 21.33 -14.37
CA MET A 46 -27.26 22.14 -13.47
C MET A 46 -28.26 21.30 -12.68
N GLU A 47 -28.86 20.29 -13.32
CA GLU A 47 -29.79 19.35 -12.68
C GLU A 47 -29.08 18.53 -11.59
N GLU A 48 -27.89 18.01 -11.88
CA GLU A 48 -27.10 17.24 -10.92
C GLU A 48 -26.56 18.11 -9.78
N LEU A 49 -26.11 19.34 -10.07
CA LEU A 49 -25.70 20.29 -9.03
C LEU A 49 -26.86 20.66 -8.09
N ALA A 50 -28.06 20.85 -8.64
CA ALA A 50 -29.25 21.14 -7.85
C ALA A 50 -29.64 19.92 -6.99
N ALA A 51 -29.65 18.72 -7.56
CA ALA A 51 -29.94 17.49 -6.84
C ALA A 51 -28.94 17.26 -5.69
N HIS A 52 -27.64 17.47 -5.92
CA HIS A 52 -26.62 17.38 -4.88
C HIS A 52 -26.72 18.49 -3.83
N ALA A 53 -27.08 19.71 -4.22
CA ALA A 53 -27.31 20.81 -3.27
C ALA A 53 -28.48 20.47 -2.34
N GLU A 54 -29.59 19.96 -2.88
CA GLU A 54 -30.72 19.47 -2.11
C GLU A 54 -30.34 18.28 -1.21
N GLU A 55 -29.50 17.37 -1.70
CA GLU A 55 -29.03 16.22 -0.93
C GLU A 55 -28.17 16.64 0.27
N ILE A 56 -27.31 17.65 0.10
CA ILE A 56 -26.51 18.27 1.17
C ILE A 56 -27.40 18.95 2.20
N GLU A 57 -28.43 19.68 1.75
CA GLU A 57 -29.38 20.34 2.66
C GLU A 57 -30.24 19.33 3.44
N ARG A 58 -30.65 18.22 2.80
CA ARG A 58 -31.44 17.16 3.45
C ARG A 58 -30.62 16.32 4.42
N HIS A 59 -29.35 16.03 4.11
CA HIS A 59 -28.50 15.19 4.97
C HIS A 59 -27.70 15.97 6.02
N GLY A 60 -27.79 17.30 6.04
CA GLY A 60 -27.01 18.13 6.96
C GLY A 60 -25.50 18.02 6.74
N LYS A 61 -24.69 18.88 7.39
CA LYS A 61 -23.23 18.74 7.40
C LYS A 61 -22.87 17.28 7.71
N ALA A 62 -22.15 16.64 6.80
CA ALA A 62 -21.75 15.23 6.87
C ALA A 62 -21.52 14.80 8.32
N THR A 63 -22.43 13.99 8.85
CA THR A 63 -22.33 13.47 10.21
C THR A 63 -21.06 12.65 10.34
N THR A 64 -20.36 12.80 11.47
CA THR A 64 -19.15 12.04 11.77
C THR A 64 -19.42 10.53 11.60
N PRO A 65 -18.55 9.80 10.88
CA PRO A 65 -18.73 8.37 10.68
C PRO A 65 -18.78 7.63 12.01
N THR A 66 -19.67 6.64 12.10
CA THR A 66 -19.83 5.81 13.29
C THR A 66 -18.58 4.98 13.55
N GLY A 67 -18.30 4.63 14.81
CA GLY A 67 -17.13 3.82 15.18
C GLY A 67 -17.06 2.47 14.44
N GLU A 68 -18.21 1.88 14.11
CA GLU A 68 -18.29 0.67 13.30
C GLU A 68 -17.80 0.90 11.86
N GLN A 69 -18.21 2.00 11.23
CA GLN A 69 -17.77 2.38 9.89
C GLN A 69 -16.26 2.69 9.86
N LEU A 70 -15.74 3.32 10.91
CA LEU A 70 -14.31 3.56 11.07
C LEU A 70 -13.54 2.25 11.18
N ARG A 71 -14.04 1.27 11.96
CA ARG A 71 -13.43 -0.06 12.07
C ARG A 71 -13.45 -0.81 10.75
N MET A 72 -14.56 -0.79 10.02
CA MET A 72 -14.65 -1.40 8.69
C MET A 72 -13.65 -0.75 7.72
N MET A 73 -13.54 0.58 7.76
CA MET A 73 -12.55 1.32 6.96
C MET A 73 -11.11 0.92 7.29
N ALA A 74 -10.79 0.74 8.58
CA ALA A 74 -9.48 0.26 9.00
C ALA A 74 -9.20 -1.16 8.48
N ILE A 75 -10.16 -2.09 8.59
CA ILE A 75 -10.00 -3.48 8.12
C ILE A 75 -9.82 -3.52 6.59
N HIS A 76 -10.64 -2.78 5.86
CA HIS A 76 -10.55 -2.68 4.40
C HIS A 76 -9.18 -2.13 3.96
N ASN A 77 -8.64 -1.14 4.68
CA ASN A 77 -7.32 -0.61 4.39
C ASN A 77 -6.18 -1.48 4.94
N ALA A 78 -6.42 -2.34 5.93
CA ALA A 78 -5.39 -3.21 6.48
C ALA A 78 -5.08 -4.38 5.53
N LEU A 79 -6.12 -4.99 4.95
CA LEU A 79 -5.99 -6.22 4.17
C LEU A 79 -4.94 -6.15 3.05
N PRO A 80 -4.91 -5.12 2.18
CA PRO A 80 -3.89 -5.05 1.16
C PRO A 80 -2.47 -4.87 1.73
N PHE A 81 -2.35 -4.17 2.86
CA PHE A 81 -1.07 -3.94 3.51
C PHE A 81 -0.57 -5.15 4.30
N VAL A 82 -1.46 -6.05 4.74
CA VAL A 82 -1.07 -7.39 5.24
C VAL A 82 -0.40 -8.18 4.12
N GLY A 83 -1.00 -8.21 2.93
CA GLY A 83 -0.41 -8.88 1.76
C GLY A 83 0.93 -8.27 1.34
N PHE A 84 1.00 -6.94 1.29
CA PHE A 84 2.24 -6.22 1.02
C PHE A 84 3.32 -6.55 2.05
N GLY A 85 3.06 -6.40 3.36
CA GLY A 85 4.05 -6.66 4.41
C GLY A 85 4.46 -8.14 4.50
N PHE A 86 3.55 -9.07 4.16
CA PHE A 86 3.89 -10.49 4.05
C PHE A 86 4.88 -10.74 2.92
N LEU A 87 4.56 -10.27 1.71
CA LEU A 87 5.44 -10.43 0.55
C LEU A 87 6.77 -9.73 0.77
N ASP A 88 6.75 -8.54 1.39
CA ASP A 88 7.92 -7.75 1.71
C ASP A 88 8.94 -8.53 2.56
N ASN A 89 8.53 -9.01 3.74
CA ASN A 89 9.43 -9.79 4.59
C ASN A 89 9.76 -11.17 4.00
N PHE A 90 8.80 -11.84 3.36
CA PHE A 90 9.02 -13.17 2.81
C PHE A 90 10.06 -13.16 1.67
N ILE A 91 9.87 -12.29 0.68
CA ILE A 91 10.77 -12.20 -0.48
C ILE A 91 12.12 -11.64 -0.02
N MET A 92 12.15 -10.65 0.88
CA MET A 92 13.40 -10.13 1.44
C MET A 92 14.23 -11.25 2.08
N ILE A 93 13.63 -12.08 2.94
CA ILE A 93 14.35 -13.15 3.65
C ILE A 93 14.85 -14.20 2.66
N VAL A 94 14.00 -14.68 1.75
CA VAL A 94 14.35 -15.74 0.80
C VAL A 94 15.37 -15.25 -0.23
N ALA A 95 15.16 -14.06 -0.81
CA ALA A 95 16.09 -13.48 -1.77
C ALA A 95 17.39 -13.04 -1.10
N GLY A 96 17.32 -12.49 0.12
CA GLY A 96 18.48 -12.10 0.91
C GLY A 96 19.38 -13.30 1.22
N ASP A 97 18.80 -14.41 1.72
CA ASP A 97 19.54 -15.66 1.95
C ASP A 97 20.15 -16.21 0.66
N TYR A 98 19.38 -16.22 -0.44
CA TYR A 98 19.88 -16.71 -1.74
C TYR A 98 21.04 -15.86 -2.27
N ILE A 99 20.97 -14.54 -2.12
CA ILE A 99 22.03 -13.62 -2.53
C ILE A 99 23.25 -13.79 -1.63
N ASP A 100 23.07 -13.95 -0.31
CA ASP A 100 24.17 -14.14 0.63
C ASP A 100 24.93 -15.44 0.35
N THR A 101 24.20 -16.55 0.15
CA THR A 101 24.81 -17.85 -0.16
C THR A 101 25.43 -17.94 -1.56
N THR A 102 24.85 -17.27 -2.57
CA THR A 102 25.33 -17.37 -3.96
C THR A 102 26.40 -16.32 -4.28
N ILE A 103 26.17 -15.07 -3.86
CA ILE A 103 26.98 -13.91 -4.24
C ILE A 103 27.90 -13.48 -3.09
N GLY A 104 27.49 -13.64 -1.83
CA GLY A 104 28.33 -13.34 -0.66
C GLY A 104 29.63 -14.15 -0.64
N ILE A 105 29.57 -15.42 -1.06
CA ILE A 105 30.76 -16.31 -1.17
C ILE A 105 31.62 -15.95 -2.40
N GLY A 106 31.04 -15.48 -3.51
CA GLY A 106 31.74 -15.23 -4.77
C GLY A 106 32.30 -13.81 -4.96
N LEU A 107 31.61 -12.78 -4.43
CA LEU A 107 31.98 -11.36 -4.59
C LEU A 107 32.31 -10.67 -3.25
N GLY A 108 32.27 -11.38 -2.12
CA GLY A 108 32.62 -10.84 -0.79
C GLY A 108 31.65 -9.79 -0.25
N ILE A 109 30.39 -9.85 -0.66
CA ILE A 109 29.34 -8.94 -0.19
C ILE A 109 28.91 -9.35 1.23
N SER A 110 28.71 -8.40 2.13
CA SER A 110 28.28 -8.72 3.50
C SER A 110 26.83 -9.19 3.56
N THR A 111 26.51 -10.04 4.54
CA THR A 111 25.16 -10.54 4.81
C THR A 111 24.13 -9.42 4.98
N MET A 112 24.52 -8.29 5.59
CA MET A 112 23.65 -7.12 5.73
C MET A 112 23.35 -6.44 4.38
N ALA A 113 24.31 -6.44 3.43
CA ALA A 113 24.10 -5.91 2.10
C ALA A 113 23.26 -6.84 1.21
N ALA A 114 23.41 -8.17 1.37
CA ALA A 114 22.52 -9.14 0.74
C ALA A 114 21.07 -8.97 1.21
N ALA A 115 20.84 -8.78 2.51
CA ALA A 115 19.54 -8.46 3.08
C ALA A 115 18.98 -7.13 2.53
N GLY A 116 19.81 -6.09 2.38
CA GLY A 116 19.42 -4.82 1.78
C GLY A 116 19.00 -4.95 0.31
N LEU A 117 19.70 -5.78 -0.48
CA LEU A 117 19.28 -6.13 -1.85
C LEU A 117 17.95 -6.90 -1.84
N GLY A 118 17.80 -7.84 -0.90
CA GLY A 118 16.55 -8.56 -0.66
C GLY A 118 15.38 -7.60 -0.45
N ASN A 119 15.54 -6.58 0.40
CA ASN A 119 14.52 -5.56 0.65
C ASN A 119 14.17 -4.78 -0.62
N ALA A 120 15.17 -4.35 -1.39
CA ALA A 120 14.95 -3.61 -2.63
C ALA A 120 14.18 -4.43 -3.69
N ILE A 121 14.52 -5.72 -3.84
CA ILE A 121 13.79 -6.65 -4.70
C ILE A 121 12.36 -6.84 -4.20
N SER A 122 12.20 -6.96 -2.89
CA SER A 122 10.92 -7.15 -2.23
C SER A 122 9.98 -5.97 -2.41
N ASP A 123 10.47 -4.73 -2.24
CA ASP A 123 9.72 -3.51 -2.48
C ASP A 123 9.21 -3.43 -3.94
N ALA A 124 10.07 -3.78 -4.91
CA ALA A 124 9.69 -3.82 -6.32
C ALA A 124 8.59 -4.88 -6.58
N ALA A 125 8.70 -6.05 -5.97
CA ALA A 125 7.69 -7.10 -6.05
C ALA A 125 6.39 -6.72 -5.33
N GLY A 126 6.47 -6.02 -4.19
CA GLY A 126 5.34 -5.50 -3.42
C GLY A 126 4.50 -4.50 -4.21
N ILE A 127 5.16 -3.58 -4.94
CA ILE A 127 4.47 -2.64 -5.85
C ILE A 127 3.88 -3.39 -7.04
N GLY A 128 4.62 -4.33 -7.64
CA GLY A 128 4.16 -5.13 -8.78
C GLY A 128 2.99 -6.06 -8.46
N SER A 129 2.86 -6.48 -7.20
CA SER A 129 1.80 -7.38 -6.72
C SER A 129 0.56 -6.66 -6.21
N ALA A 130 0.54 -5.31 -6.19
CA ALA A 130 -0.61 -4.52 -5.73
C ALA A 130 -1.93 -4.94 -6.38
N TRP A 131 -1.91 -5.26 -7.69
CA TRP A 131 -3.08 -5.76 -8.42
C TRP A 131 -3.57 -7.13 -7.94
N TYR A 132 -2.65 -8.03 -7.58
CA TYR A 132 -3.00 -9.36 -7.07
C TYR A 132 -3.61 -9.28 -5.68
N VAL A 133 -3.05 -8.41 -4.85
CA VAL A 133 -3.52 -8.11 -3.51
C VAL A 133 -4.93 -7.49 -3.55
N GLU A 134 -5.18 -6.57 -4.50
CA GLU A 134 -6.49 -5.99 -4.72
C GLU A 134 -7.52 -7.05 -5.14
N LYS A 135 -7.15 -7.96 -6.05
CA LYS A 135 -8.02 -9.09 -6.43
C LYS A 135 -8.31 -10.05 -5.28
N LEU A 136 -7.33 -10.32 -4.42
CA LEU A 136 -7.54 -11.14 -3.22
C LEU A 136 -8.48 -10.45 -2.23
N ALA A 137 -8.33 -9.14 -2.03
CA ALA A 137 -9.21 -8.37 -1.15
C ALA A 137 -10.66 -8.38 -1.63
N VAL A 138 -10.88 -8.21 -2.94
CA VAL A 138 -12.20 -8.33 -3.57
C VAL A 138 -12.76 -9.75 -3.41
N LYS A 139 -11.93 -10.78 -3.61
CA LYS A 139 -12.34 -12.19 -3.47
C LYS A 139 -12.70 -12.58 -2.04
N ILE A 140 -12.05 -11.97 -1.04
CA ILE A 140 -12.35 -12.15 0.39
C ILE A 140 -13.66 -11.46 0.79
N GLY A 141 -14.26 -10.66 -0.11
CA GLY A 141 -15.60 -10.10 0.07
C GLY A 141 -15.63 -8.96 1.09
N VAL A 142 -14.50 -8.26 1.29
CA VAL A 142 -14.49 -7.07 2.14
C VAL A 142 -15.26 -5.97 1.44
N GLN A 143 -16.48 -5.72 1.90
CA GLN A 143 -17.31 -4.64 1.40
C GLN A 143 -16.67 -3.30 1.78
N SER A 144 -16.44 -2.44 0.79
CA SER A 144 -16.03 -1.07 1.04
C SER A 144 -17.12 -0.36 1.85
N PRO A 145 -16.77 0.32 2.96
CA PRO A 145 -17.79 1.01 3.75
C PRO A 145 -18.42 2.12 2.91
N ASN A 146 -19.75 2.12 2.83
CA ASN A 146 -20.53 3.17 2.18
C ASN A 146 -20.41 4.47 2.99
N LEU A 147 -19.36 5.24 2.72
CA LEU A 147 -19.12 6.57 3.30
C LEU A 147 -19.33 7.62 2.22
N SER A 148 -20.02 8.70 2.58
CA SER A 148 -20.11 9.89 1.73
C SER A 148 -18.71 10.44 1.44
N PRO A 149 -18.45 11.04 0.26
CA PRO A 149 -17.19 11.71 -0.03
C PRO A 149 -16.77 12.71 1.06
N ALA A 150 -17.74 13.41 1.67
CA ALA A 150 -17.47 14.33 2.78
C ALA A 150 -17.00 13.63 4.06
N GLN A 151 -17.39 12.36 4.29
CA GLN A 151 -16.97 11.55 5.43
C GLN A 151 -15.59 10.92 5.22
N LEU A 152 -15.23 10.56 3.98
CA LEU A 152 -13.89 10.06 3.64
C LEU A 152 -12.81 11.11 3.89
N GLU A 153 -13.14 12.38 3.67
CA GLU A 153 -12.24 13.51 3.88
C GLU A 153 -12.06 13.89 5.36
N MET A 154 -12.87 13.34 6.27
CA MET A 154 -12.75 13.63 7.70
C MET A 154 -11.46 13.08 8.31
N ALA A 155 -10.87 13.82 9.24
CA ALA A 155 -9.63 13.44 9.91
C ALA A 155 -9.73 12.09 10.64
N ALA A 156 -10.88 11.79 11.25
CA ALA A 156 -11.13 10.50 11.92
C ALA A 156 -11.05 9.31 10.95
N THR A 157 -11.64 9.44 9.75
CA THR A 157 -11.60 8.42 8.70
C THR A 157 -10.19 8.23 8.17
N ARG A 158 -9.46 9.33 7.93
CA ARG A 158 -8.06 9.29 7.49
C ARG A 158 -7.16 8.63 8.53
N TRP A 159 -7.34 8.96 9.81
CA TRP A 159 -6.62 8.31 10.91
C TRP A 159 -6.94 6.82 10.98
N SER A 160 -8.21 6.45 10.92
CA SER A 160 -8.62 5.05 10.94
C SER A 160 -8.03 4.26 9.77
N ALA A 161 -8.06 4.83 8.56
CA ALA A 161 -7.43 4.24 7.39
C ALA A 161 -5.92 4.05 7.59
N ASN A 162 -5.20 5.07 8.04
CA ASN A 162 -3.75 5.00 8.24
C ASN A 162 -3.37 4.03 9.37
N ILE A 163 -4.14 3.95 10.45
CA ILE A 163 -3.96 2.94 11.51
C ILE A 163 -4.18 1.55 10.92
N GLY A 164 -5.24 1.35 10.14
CA GLY A 164 -5.49 0.10 9.43
C GLY A 164 -4.31 -0.32 8.57
N ARG A 165 -3.75 0.60 7.78
CA ARG A 165 -2.55 0.35 6.95
C ARG A 165 -1.35 -0.04 7.80
N ALA A 166 -1.06 0.72 8.86
CA ALA A 166 0.08 0.48 9.74
C ALA A 166 -0.02 -0.89 10.43
N VAL A 167 -1.19 -1.21 10.98
CA VAL A 167 -1.45 -2.53 11.59
C VAL A 167 -1.38 -3.63 10.54
N GLY A 168 -1.89 -3.38 9.33
CA GLY A 168 -1.81 -4.30 8.20
C GLY A 168 -0.37 -4.66 7.86
N VAL A 169 0.50 -3.65 7.63
CA VAL A 169 1.93 -3.87 7.38
C VAL A 169 2.56 -4.65 8.52
N PHE A 170 2.33 -4.24 9.78
CA PHE A 170 2.92 -4.89 10.94
C PHE A 170 2.55 -6.38 11.03
N LEU A 171 1.27 -6.72 10.89
CA LEU A 171 0.82 -8.11 10.90
C LEU A 171 1.34 -8.89 9.68
N GLY A 172 1.35 -8.27 8.50
CA GLY A 172 1.93 -8.83 7.29
C GLY A 172 3.40 -9.20 7.49
N CYS A 173 4.20 -8.28 8.01
CA CYS A 173 5.61 -8.48 8.30
C CYS A 173 5.84 -9.66 9.27
N ILE A 174 5.01 -9.79 10.31
CA ILE A 174 5.08 -10.94 11.24
C ILE A 174 4.82 -12.25 10.50
N LEU A 175 3.80 -12.31 9.66
CA LEU A 175 3.50 -13.49 8.85
C LEU A 175 4.62 -13.79 7.83
N GLY A 176 5.21 -12.76 7.24
CA GLY A 176 6.29 -12.86 6.26
C GLY A 176 7.62 -13.36 6.84
N MET A 177 7.79 -13.33 8.17
CA MET A 177 8.97 -13.91 8.84
C MET A 177 8.95 -15.44 8.92
N PHE A 178 7.88 -16.11 8.46
CA PHE A 178 7.77 -17.57 8.44
C PHE A 178 9.00 -18.32 7.88
N PRO A 179 9.69 -17.87 6.80
CA PRO A 179 10.88 -18.55 6.28
C PRO A 179 12.03 -18.67 7.28
N LEU A 180 12.14 -17.77 8.27
CA LEU A 180 13.20 -17.83 9.30
C LEU A 180 13.15 -19.14 10.09
N LEU A 181 11.96 -19.71 10.31
CA LEU A 181 11.82 -20.98 11.02
C LEU A 181 12.53 -22.15 10.31
N PHE A 182 12.65 -22.09 8.99
CA PHE A 182 13.33 -23.13 8.19
C PHE A 182 14.80 -22.80 7.91
N LEU A 183 15.11 -21.52 7.74
CA LEU A 183 16.46 -21.04 7.47
C LEU A 183 17.38 -21.18 8.70
N SER A 184 16.90 -20.85 9.90
CA SER A 184 17.69 -21.04 11.13
C SER A 184 18.11 -22.50 11.32
N SER A 185 17.23 -23.46 11.00
CA SER A 185 17.59 -24.88 11.07
C SER A 185 18.70 -25.28 10.11
N LYS A 186 18.91 -24.56 9.01
CA LYS A 186 19.94 -24.82 8.01
C LYS A 186 21.27 -24.16 8.37
N GLU A 187 21.22 -22.94 8.89
CA GLU A 187 22.40 -22.22 9.39
C GLU A 187 23.02 -22.93 10.61
N ASP A 188 22.20 -23.37 11.56
CA ASP A 188 22.65 -24.13 12.74
C ASP A 188 23.35 -25.44 12.35
N MET A 189 22.84 -26.11 11.31
CA MET A 189 23.44 -27.34 10.77
C MET A 189 24.79 -27.07 10.10
N LYS A 190 24.89 -25.97 9.34
CA LYS A 190 26.11 -25.56 8.65
C LYS A 190 27.21 -25.19 9.65
N GLN A 191 26.89 -24.38 10.66
CA GLN A 191 27.85 -24.00 11.72
C GLN A 191 28.36 -25.22 12.50
N ARG A 192 27.50 -26.20 12.82
CA ARG A 192 27.92 -27.44 13.47
C ARG A 192 28.84 -28.29 12.59
N THR A 193 28.54 -28.36 11.29
CA THR A 193 29.36 -29.12 10.33
C THR A 193 30.73 -28.48 10.13
N GLU A 194 30.80 -27.15 10.02
CA GLU A 194 32.06 -26.40 9.93
C GLU A 194 32.88 -26.51 11.22
N ALA A 195 32.23 -26.46 12.38
CA ALA A 195 32.90 -26.67 13.68
C ALA A 195 33.45 -28.12 13.82
N GLN A 196 32.70 -29.12 13.37
CA GLN A 196 33.17 -30.52 13.36
C GLN A 196 34.31 -30.73 12.36
N GLN A 197 34.23 -30.19 11.14
CA GLN A 197 35.33 -30.27 10.17
C GLN A 197 36.61 -29.59 10.68
N SER A 198 36.48 -28.46 11.38
CA SER A 198 37.61 -27.76 11.98
C SER A 198 38.25 -28.57 13.12
N GLN A 199 37.43 -29.28 13.92
CA GLN A 199 37.90 -30.16 14.99
C GLN A 199 38.56 -31.44 14.45
N ASP A 200 37.98 -32.04 13.41
CA ASP A 200 38.51 -33.25 12.78
C ASP A 200 39.87 -32.95 12.11
N LEU A 201 40.00 -31.81 11.41
CA LEU A 201 41.28 -31.38 10.84
C LEU A 201 42.35 -31.16 11.92
N ALA A 202 42.01 -30.51 13.03
CA ALA A 202 42.94 -30.27 14.14
C ALA A 202 43.37 -31.58 14.82
N SER A 203 42.47 -32.56 14.95
CA SER A 203 42.77 -33.88 15.52
C SER A 203 43.65 -34.76 14.61
N SER A 204 43.53 -34.61 13.29
CA SER A 204 44.31 -35.36 12.30
C SER A 204 45.72 -34.79 12.04
N ALA A 205 45.97 -33.56 12.49
CA ALA A 205 47.27 -32.89 12.39
C ALA A 205 48.14 -33.03 13.66
N SER A 206 47.61 -33.69 14.70
CA SER A 206 48.29 -33.99 15.97
C SER A 206 48.73 -35.45 16.02
#